data_AF-A0ABD5VYV1-F1
#
_entry.id   AF-A0ABD5VYV1-F1
#
_cell.length_a   1.000
_cell.length_b   1.000
_cell.length_c   1.000
_cell.angle_alpha   90.00
_cell.angle_beta   90.00
_cell.angle_gamma   90.00
#
_symmetry.space_group_name_H-M   'P 1'
#
loop_
_entity.id
_entity.type
_entity.pdbx_description
1 polymer ?
#
loop_
_entity_poly.entity_id
_entity_poly.type
_entity_poly.pdbx_seq_one_letter_code
_entity_poly.pdbx_strand_id
1 'polypeptide(L)'
;MEIPDPIAQQLGDEELESAVNLGDEDLICFTPSRTLLYHGEGLLSDESLEVFDHDVERLGISEGRRKTSFTLTYVDNESRFTIPRDRTDPVLSGCSRACSKPLA
;
A
#
# COMPACT_ATOMS: atom_id res chain seq x y z
N MET A 1 8.32 -6.72 -13.52
CA MET A 1 8.74 -5.70 -12.55
C MET A 1 9.54 -6.43 -11.50
N GLU A 2 10.72 -5.93 -11.18
CA GLU A 2 11.55 -6.50 -10.13
C GLU A 2 11.10 -5.94 -8.78
N ILE A 3 11.10 -6.76 -7.73
CA ILE A 3 10.71 -6.32 -6.38
C ILE A 3 11.95 -5.77 -5.69
N PRO A 4 11.94 -4.51 -5.19
CA PRO A 4 13.06 -3.93 -4.46
C PRO A 4 13.48 -4.74 -3.24
N ASP A 5 14.79 -4.78 -2.95
CA ASP A 5 15.36 -5.50 -1.79
C ASP A 5 14.72 -5.15 -0.45
N PRO A 6 14.35 -3.88 -0.14
CA PRO A 6 13.66 -3.56 1.10
C PRO A 6 12.30 -4.26 1.22
N ILE A 7 11.57 -4.40 0.11
CA ILE A 7 10.30 -5.13 0.09
C ILE A 7 10.56 -6.61 0.31
N ALA A 8 11.53 -7.20 -0.41
CA ALA A 8 11.85 -8.63 -0.25
C ALA A 8 12.24 -8.97 1.20
N GLN A 9 13.03 -8.11 1.86
CA GLN A 9 13.39 -8.27 3.26
C GLN A 9 12.18 -8.14 4.20
N GLN A 10 11.27 -7.21 3.92
CA GLN A 10 10.08 -6.97 4.74
C GLN A 10 9.00 -8.06 4.58
N LEU A 11 8.91 -8.67 3.40
CA LEU A 11 8.03 -9.81 3.12
C LEU A 11 8.43 -11.03 3.97
N GLY A 12 9.73 -11.30 4.10
CA GLY A 12 10.20 -12.51 4.75
C GLY A 12 9.68 -13.76 4.03
N ASP A 13 8.86 -14.56 4.71
CA ASP A 13 8.24 -15.77 4.15
C ASP A 13 6.84 -15.53 3.56
N GLU A 14 6.33 -14.29 3.62
CA GLU A 14 4.99 -13.97 3.15
C GLU A 14 4.94 -13.86 1.61
N GLU A 15 3.90 -14.45 1.00
CA GLU A 15 3.71 -14.38 -0.45
C GLU A 15 3.17 -13.01 -0.89
N LEU A 16 3.67 -12.53 -2.03
CA LEU A 16 3.16 -11.34 -2.69
C LEU A 16 1.93 -11.70 -3.53
N GLU A 17 0.76 -11.15 -3.20
CA GLU A 17 -0.47 -11.38 -3.97
C GLU A 17 -0.55 -10.49 -5.21
N SER A 18 -0.14 -9.22 -5.08
CA SER A 18 -0.11 -8.27 -6.19
C SER A 18 0.76 -7.07 -5.89
N ALA A 19 1.20 -6.37 -6.94
CA ALA A 19 1.91 -5.11 -6.84
C ALA A 19 1.46 -4.13 -7.94
N VAL A 20 1.46 -2.83 -7.61
CA VAL A 20 1.05 -1.74 -8.50
C VAL A 20 2.14 -0.67 -8.52
N ASN A 21 2.73 -0.41 -9.69
CA ASN A 21 3.64 0.72 -9.86
C ASN A 21 2.86 2.03 -9.78
N LEU A 22 3.28 2.90 -8.87
CA LEU A 22 2.62 4.17 -8.62
C LEU A 22 3.18 5.28 -9.51
N GLY A 23 4.37 5.11 -10.06
CA GLY A 23 5.09 6.07 -10.89
C GLY A 23 6.53 6.16 -10.41
N ASP A 24 7.46 6.53 -11.29
CA ASP A 24 8.89 6.51 -11.00
C ASP A 24 9.32 5.14 -10.43
N GLU A 25 9.92 5.13 -9.23
CA GLU A 25 10.33 3.93 -8.50
C GLU A 25 9.34 3.52 -7.39
N ASP A 26 8.22 4.24 -7.25
CA ASP A 26 7.24 3.97 -6.20
C ASP A 26 6.40 2.72 -6.52
N LEU A 27 6.23 1.88 -5.50
CA LEU A 27 5.53 0.60 -5.60
C LEU A 27 4.63 0.39 -4.40
N ILE A 28 3.41 -0.09 -4.62
CA ILE A 28 2.57 -0.61 -3.55
C ILE A 28 2.33 -2.10 -3.76
N CYS A 29 2.58 -2.88 -2.72
CA CYS A 29 2.53 -4.32 -2.69
C CYS A 29 1.46 -4.78 -1.70
N PHE A 30 0.74 -5.84 -2.07
CA PHE A 30 -0.31 -6.44 -1.25
C PHE A 30 0.09 -7.89 -0.95
N THR A 31 -0.02 -8.24 0.33
CA THR A 31 0.18 -9.59 0.84
C THR A 31 -1.10 -10.05 1.54
N PRO A 32 -1.20 -11.30 2.01
CA PRO A 32 -2.36 -11.74 2.76
C PRO A 32 -2.63 -10.90 4.02
N SER A 33 -1.60 -10.43 4.72
CA SER A 33 -1.74 -9.75 6.02
C SER A 33 -1.40 -8.26 6.03
N ARG A 34 -0.68 -7.76 5.02
CA ARG A 34 -0.09 -6.42 5.02
C ARG A 34 -0.10 -5.76 3.62
N THR A 35 -0.12 -4.44 3.63
CA THR A 35 0.11 -3.59 2.46
C THR A 35 1.43 -2.87 2.68
N LEU A 36 2.34 -2.96 1.71
CA LEU A 36 3.65 -2.33 1.77
C LEU A 36 3.71 -1.23 0.72
N LEU A 37 4.04 0.00 1.12
CA LEU A 37 4.25 1.14 0.23
C LEU A 37 5.73 1.50 0.24
N TYR A 38 6.36 1.23 -0.89
CA TYR A 38 7.74 1.60 -1.15
C TYR A 38 7.78 2.90 -1.93
N HIS A 39 8.52 3.87 -1.40
CA HIS A 39 8.91 5.08 -2.09
C HIS A 39 10.38 4.96 -2.46
N GLY A 40 10.67 4.99 -3.76
CA GLY A 40 12.04 4.94 -4.25
C GLY A 40 12.80 6.23 -3.97
N GLU A 41 14.10 6.22 -4.23
CA GLU A 41 14.94 7.40 -4.00
C GLU A 41 14.57 8.50 -5.01
N GLY A 42 14.19 9.66 -4.47
CA GLY A 42 13.84 10.84 -5.24
C GLY A 42 14.89 11.94 -5.13
N LEU A 43 14.77 12.96 -5.98
CA LEU A 43 15.66 14.14 -5.94
C LEU A 43 15.66 14.87 -4.58
N LEU A 44 14.59 14.72 -3.79
CA LEU A 44 14.37 15.43 -2.52
C LEU A 44 13.98 14.51 -1.37
N SER A 45 13.82 13.21 -1.63
CA SER A 45 13.31 12.24 -0.65
C SER A 45 14.19 11.01 -0.69
N ASP A 46 14.61 10.56 0.49
CA ASP A 46 15.29 9.29 0.62
C ASP A 46 14.31 8.13 0.38
N GLU A 47 14.87 6.96 0.06
CA GLU A 47 14.14 5.70 0.01
C GLU A 47 13.39 5.44 1.32
N SER A 48 12.13 5.00 1.24
CA SER A 48 11.37 4.62 2.42
C SER A 48 10.38 3.48 2.15
N LEU A 49 10.07 2.74 3.21
CA LEU A 49 9.12 1.63 3.18
C LEU A 49 8.13 1.79 4.33
N GLU A 50 6.86 1.98 4.00
CA GLU A 50 5.76 2.01 4.94
C GLU A 50 4.99 0.70 4.89
N VAL A 51 4.53 0.22 6.05
CA VAL A 51 3.79 -1.04 6.17
C VAL A 51 2.49 -0.78 6.91
N PHE A 52 1.41 -1.29 6.36
CA PHE A 52 0.05 -1.15 6.87
C PHE A 52 -0.55 -2.55 7.07
N ASP A 53 -0.93 -2.88 8.31
CA ASP A 53 -1.56 -4.17 8.62
C ASP A 53 -3.02 -4.21 8.10
N HIS A 54 -3.54 -5.41 7.86
CA HIS A 54 -4.91 -5.60 7.35
C HIS A 54 -6.01 -5.67 8.42
N ASP A 55 -5.68 -5.44 9.70
CA ASP A 55 -6.69 -5.32 10.77
C ASP A 55 -7.38 -3.94 10.79
N VAL A 56 -7.76 -3.49 9.60
CA VAL A 56 -8.40 -2.20 9.36
C VAL A 56 -9.89 -2.33 9.67
N GLU A 57 -10.40 -1.45 10.53
CA GLU A 57 -11.82 -1.36 10.87
C GLU A 57 -12.60 -0.54 9.82
N ARG A 58 -11.95 0.46 9.24
CA ARG A 58 -12.55 1.29 8.18
C ARG A 58 -11.50 1.76 7.18
N LEU A 59 -11.83 1.59 5.89
CA LEU A 59 -11.11 2.19 4.78
C LEU A 59 -11.85 3.44 4.28
N GLY A 60 -11.20 4.60 4.35
CA GLY A 60 -11.67 5.86 3.80
C GLY A 60 -10.91 6.22 2.52
N ILE A 61 -11.61 6.72 1.50
CA ILE A 61 -11.02 7.11 0.22
C ILE A 61 -11.45 8.55 -0.10
N SER A 62 -10.47 9.39 -0.43
CA SER A 62 -10.71 10.78 -0.84
C SER A 62 -9.96 11.09 -2.14
N GLU A 63 -10.70 11.28 -3.22
CA GLU A 63 -10.15 11.62 -4.53
C GLU A 63 -9.88 13.12 -4.67
N GLY A 64 -8.60 13.48 -4.78
CA GLY A 64 -8.19 14.82 -5.15
C GLY A 64 -8.04 14.99 -6.67
N ARG A 65 -7.58 16.16 -7.11
CA ARG A 65 -7.31 16.43 -8.53
C ARG A 65 -6.16 15.60 -9.09
N ARG A 66 -5.08 15.43 -8.32
CA ARG A 66 -3.84 14.75 -8.75
C ARG A 66 -3.57 13.44 -8.02
N LYS A 67 -4.02 13.37 -6.78
CA LYS A 67 -3.72 12.27 -5.87
C LYS A 67 -4.98 11.80 -5.18
N THR A 68 -5.01 10.53 -4.84
CA THR A 68 -6.06 9.90 -4.03
C THR A 68 -5.48 9.50 -2.69
N SER A 69 -6.18 9.85 -1.62
CA SER A 69 -5.77 9.52 -0.25
C SER A 69 -6.57 8.33 0.26
N PHE A 70 -5.85 7.35 0.81
CA PHE A 70 -6.39 6.19 1.50
C PHE A 70 -6.15 6.38 3.00
N THR A 71 -7.21 6.27 3.79
CA THR A 71 -7.16 6.40 5.26
C THR A 71 -7.60 5.07 5.86
N LEU A 72 -6.70 4.46 6.62
CA LEU A 72 -6.89 3.17 7.28
C LEU A 72 -7.10 3.44 8.76
N THR A 73 -8.32 3.25 9.24
CA THR A 73 -8.66 3.40 10.65
C THR A 73 -8.60 2.03 11.31
N TYR A 74 -7.77 1.91 12.34
CA TYR A 74 -7.63 0.77 13.23
C TYR A 74 -8.34 1.06 14.55
N VAL A 75 -8.35 0.10 15.49
CA VAL A 75 -8.98 0.25 16.80
C VAL A 75 -8.42 1.45 17.58
N ASP A 76 -7.08 1.60 17.59
CA ASP A 76 -6.40 2.59 18.43
C ASP A 76 -5.66 3.68 17.63
N ASN A 77 -5.60 3.57 16.30
CA ASN A 77 -4.84 4.50 15.47
C ASN A 77 -5.43 4.68 14.06
N GLU A 78 -4.93 5.68 13.35
CA GLU A 78 -5.24 5.92 11.94
C GLU A 78 -3.94 6.11 11.17
N SER A 79 -3.82 5.43 10.04
CA SER A 79 -2.74 5.61 9.08
C SER A 79 -3.29 6.11 7.76
N ARG A 80 -2.45 6.83 7.01
CA ARG A 80 -2.84 7.37 5.71
C ARG A 80 -1.69 7.28 4.74
N PHE A 81 -2.00 6.86 3.53
CA PHE A 81 -1.09 7.02 2.39
C PHE A 81 -1.80 7.69 1.22
N THR A 82 -1.02 8.12 0.25
CA THR A 82 -1.51 8.87 -0.90
C THR A 82 -0.85 8.38 -2.17
N ILE A 83 -1.64 8.14 -3.21
CA ILE A 83 -1.18 7.66 -4.51
C ILE A 83 -1.57 8.61 -5.65
N PRO A 84 -0.95 8.51 -6.84
CA PRO A 84 -1.44 9.18 -8.04
C PRO A 84 -2.87 8.75 -8.38
N ARG A 85 -3.70 9.71 -8.83
CA ARG A 85 -5.13 9.48 -9.02
C ARG A 85 -5.43 8.38 -10.03
N ASP A 86 -4.65 8.28 -11.09
CA ASP A 86 -4.77 7.28 -12.15
C ASP A 86 -4.40 5.85 -11.68
N ARG A 87 -3.98 5.69 -10.42
CA ARG A 87 -3.72 4.41 -9.75
C ARG A 87 -4.78 4.04 -8.71
N THR A 88 -5.86 4.81 -8.59
CA THR A 88 -6.94 4.55 -7.60
C THR A 88 -7.55 3.16 -7.75
N ASP A 89 -8.06 2.83 -8.94
CA ASP A 89 -8.73 1.55 -9.18
C ASP A 89 -7.84 0.31 -8.96
N PRO A 90 -6.59 0.24 -9.47
CA PRO A 90 -5.75 -0.91 -9.22
C PRO A 90 -5.37 -1.06 -7.74
N VAL A 91 -5.13 0.06 -7.03
CA VAL A 91 -4.84 0.02 -5.59
C VAL A 91 -6.06 -0.38 -4.78
N LEU A 92 -7.24 0.15 -5.09
CA LEU A 92 -8.47 -0.23 -4.41
C LEU A 92 -8.81 -1.72 -4.61
N SER A 93 -8.53 -2.25 -5.81
CA SER A 93 -8.71 -3.67 -6.12
C SER A 93 -7.75 -4.58 -5.35
N GLY A 94 -6.58 -4.08 -4.95
CA GLY A 94 -5.65 -4.76 -4.04
C GLY A 94 -6.12 -4.66 -2.59
N CYS A 95 -6.35 -3.42 -2.10
CA CYS A 95 -6.82 -3.14 -0.74
C CYS A 95 -8.12 -3.87 -0.38
N SER A 96 -9.07 -4.00 -1.29
CA SER A 96 -10.35 -4.67 -1.02
C SER A 96 -10.21 -6.17 -0.74
N ARG A 97 -9.22 -6.84 -1.35
CA ARG A 97 -8.89 -8.25 -1.07
C ARG A 97 -8.13 -8.37 0.24
N ALA A 98 -7.15 -7.50 0.41
CA ALA A 98 -6.32 -7.36 1.60
C ALA A 98 -7.11 -7.08 2.90
N CYS A 99 -7.98 -6.07 2.89
CA CYS A 99 -8.74 -5.62 4.07
C CYS A 99 -10.00 -6.46 4.33
N SER A 100 -10.35 -7.41 3.45
CA SER A 100 -11.44 -8.36 3.71
C SER A 100 -10.93 -9.37 4.72
N LYS A 101 -11.19 -9.15 6.01
CA LYS A 101 -10.87 -10.12 7.09
C LYS A 101 -11.23 -11.53 6.59
N PRO A 102 -10.30 -12.51 6.62
CA PRO A 102 -10.66 -13.88 6.29
C PRO A 102 -11.77 -14.30 7.26
N LEU A 103 -12.95 -14.64 6.73
CA LEU A 103 -13.96 -15.32 7.53
C LEU A 103 -13.35 -16.66 7.93
N ALA A 104 -12.96 -16.76 9.20
CA ALA A 104 -12.62 -18.03 9.86
C ALA A 104 -13.84 -18.95 9.92
#